data_AF-A0A7V4ALJ0-F1
#
_entry.id   AF-A0A7V4ALJ0-F1
#
_cell.length_a   1.000
_cell.length_b   1.000
_cell.length_c   1.000
_cell.angle_alpha   90.00
_cell.angle_beta   90.00
_cell.angle_gamma   90.00
#
_symmetry.space_group_name_H-M   'P 1'
#
loop_
_entity.id
_entity.type
_entity.pdbx_description
1 polymer ?
#
loop_
_entity_poly.entity_id
_entity_poly.type
_entity_poly.pdbx_seq_one_letter_code
_entity_poly.pdbx_strand_id
1 'polypeptide(L)'
;NVDQALMEKGKSIYEANCAACHGANGQGMPPAFPALAGNANLKDAQMILNIVKNGRGAMPAVGAAFSEEDLKAVATYIRNSFGNSFGPVE
;
A
#
# COMPACT_ATOMS: atom_id res chain seq x y z
N ASN A 1 -15.53 10.09 1.84
CA ASN A 1 -14.53 10.64 0.90
C ASN A 1 -13.15 10.49 1.52
N VAL A 2 -12.18 10.02 0.74
CA VAL A 2 -10.79 9.92 1.21
C VAL A 2 -10.16 11.31 1.17
N ASP A 3 -9.46 11.70 2.22
CA ASP A 3 -8.74 12.97 2.29
C ASP A 3 -7.66 13.04 1.20
N GLN A 4 -7.65 14.11 0.41
CA GLN A 4 -6.68 14.33 -0.66
C GLN A 4 -5.25 14.46 -0.14
N ALA A 5 -5.04 15.16 0.98
CA ALA A 5 -3.70 15.31 1.55
C ALA A 5 -3.13 13.96 2.00
N LEU A 6 -3.98 13.11 2.58
CA LEU A 6 -3.62 11.75 2.95
C LEU A 6 -3.26 10.90 1.72
N MET A 7 -4.01 11.05 0.62
CA MET A 7 -3.72 10.36 -0.65
C MET A 7 -2.41 10.82 -1.28
N GLU A 8 -2.12 12.12 -1.29
CA GLU A 8 -0.86 12.68 -1.82
C GLU A 8 0.36 12.22 -1.02
N LYS A 9 0.23 12.19 0.31
CA LYS A 9 1.25 11.63 1.20
C LYS A 9 1.46 10.14 0.95
N GLY A 10 0.37 9.36 0.89
CA GLY A 10 0.42 7.93 0.63
C GLY A 10 1.01 7.59 -0.74
N LYS A 11 0.71 8.40 -1.76
CA LYS A 11 1.31 8.30 -3.09
C LYS A 11 2.82 8.49 -3.05
N SER A 12 3.29 9.55 -2.40
CA SER A 12 4.72 9.85 -2.26
C SER A 12 5.47 8.70 -1.57
N ILE A 13 4.89 8.15 -0.50
CA ILE A 13 5.45 6.98 0.21
C ILE A 13 5.49 5.76 -0.70
N TYR A 14 4.41 5.50 -1.45
CA TYR A 14 4.32 4.37 -2.37
C TYR A 14 5.38 4.43 -3.47
N GLU A 15 5.54 5.59 -4.11
CA GLU A 15 6.51 5.80 -5.19
C GLU A 15 7.94 5.57 -4.69
N ALA A 16 8.26 6.05 -3.49
CA ALA A 16 9.60 5.93 -2.92
C ALA A 16 9.93 4.51 -2.40
N ASN A 17 8.95 3.77 -1.89
CA ASN A 17 9.22 2.56 -1.10
C ASN A 17 8.58 1.27 -1.67
N CYS A 18 7.57 1.38 -2.51
CA CYS A 18 6.74 0.23 -2.93
C CYS A 18 6.79 -0.02 -4.43
N ALA A 19 6.85 1.04 -5.24
CA ALA A 19 6.74 0.98 -6.70
C ALA A 19 7.85 0.17 -7.37
N ALA A 20 9.04 0.08 -6.76
CA ALA A 20 10.15 -0.72 -7.28
C ALA A 20 9.82 -2.22 -7.40
N CYS A 21 8.98 -2.76 -6.51
CA CYS A 21 8.56 -4.16 -6.51
C CYS A 21 7.13 -4.33 -7.01
N HIS A 22 6.20 -3.47 -6.57
CA HIS A 22 4.78 -3.58 -6.92
C HIS A 22 4.41 -2.82 -8.21
N GLY A 23 5.35 -2.11 -8.83
CA GLY A 23 5.15 -1.34 -10.05
C GLY A 23 4.43 0.00 -9.80
N ALA A 24 4.66 0.97 -10.68
CA ALA A 24 4.05 2.31 -10.58
C ALA A 24 2.51 2.28 -10.60
N ASN A 25 1.91 1.30 -11.28
CA ASN A 25 0.47 1.12 -11.39
C ASN A 25 -0.04 -0.07 -10.54
N GLY A 26 0.74 -0.54 -9.57
CA GLY A 26 0.38 -1.68 -8.73
C GLY A 26 0.29 -3.00 -9.48
N GLN A 27 0.87 -3.12 -10.68
CA GLN A 27 0.77 -4.30 -11.53
C GLN A 27 1.60 -5.50 -11.04
N GLY A 28 2.59 -5.27 -10.17
CA GLY A 28 3.53 -6.28 -9.71
C GLY A 28 4.39 -6.88 -10.82
N MET A 29 5.03 -8.01 -10.51
CA MET A 29 5.80 -8.84 -11.44
C MET A 29 5.65 -10.32 -11.04
N PRO A 30 4.52 -10.97 -11.37
CA PRO A 30 4.29 -12.35 -10.98
C PRO A 30 5.32 -13.33 -11.60
N PRO A 31 5.73 -14.38 -10.87
CA PRO A 31 5.29 -14.74 -9.52
C PRO A 31 6.05 -14.04 -8.39
N ALA A 32 7.09 -13.25 -8.70
CA ALA A 32 8.00 -12.67 -7.72
C ALA A 32 7.35 -11.58 -6.84
N PHE A 33 6.60 -10.66 -7.47
CA PHE A 33 5.91 -9.58 -6.77
C PHE A 33 4.42 -9.59 -7.13
N PRO A 34 3.51 -9.69 -6.14
CA PRO A 34 2.09 -9.76 -6.42
C PRO A 34 1.56 -8.40 -6.91
N ALA A 35 0.53 -8.47 -7.76
CA ALA A 35 -0.25 -7.31 -8.15
C ALA A 35 -1.07 -6.78 -6.95
N LEU A 36 -1.09 -5.46 -6.81
CA LEU A 36 -1.98 -4.70 -5.94
C LEU A 36 -3.23 -4.22 -6.70
N ALA A 37 -3.09 -3.97 -8.00
CA ALA A 37 -4.19 -3.62 -8.88
C ALA A 37 -5.27 -4.72 -8.87
N GLY A 38 -6.52 -4.34 -8.58
CA GLY A 38 -7.67 -5.25 -8.54
C GLY A 38 -7.61 -6.34 -7.46
N ASN A 39 -6.68 -6.26 -6.51
CA ASN A 39 -6.50 -7.31 -5.51
C ASN A 39 -7.54 -7.18 -4.38
N ALA A 40 -8.53 -8.07 -4.38
CA ALA A 40 -9.62 -8.06 -3.41
C ALA A 40 -9.19 -8.25 -1.95
N ASN A 41 -8.00 -8.82 -1.69
CA ASN A 41 -7.46 -8.95 -0.33
C ASN A 41 -7.17 -7.59 0.30
N LEU A 42 -6.95 -6.55 -0.50
CA LEU A 42 -6.69 -5.19 -0.01
C LEU A 42 -7.92 -4.55 0.66
N LYS A 43 -9.09 -5.21 0.66
CA LYS A 43 -10.24 -4.84 1.50
C LYS A 43 -9.93 -4.91 2.99
N ASP A 44 -9.00 -5.78 3.41
CA ASP A 44 -8.55 -5.86 4.80
C ASP A 44 -7.44 -4.82 5.05
N ALA A 45 -7.79 -3.74 5.75
CA ALA A 45 -6.84 -2.68 6.07
C ALA A 45 -5.76 -3.15 7.04
N GLN A 46 -6.12 -3.98 8.02
CA GLN A 46 -5.20 -4.46 9.05
C GLN A 46 -4.16 -5.41 8.46
N MET A 47 -4.56 -6.24 7.49
CA MET A 47 -3.63 -7.03 6.69
C MET A 47 -2.56 -6.15 6.03
N ILE A 48 -2.97 -5.06 5.37
CA ILE A 48 -2.03 -4.15 4.69
C ILE A 48 -1.08 -3.51 5.69
N LEU A 49 -1.62 -2.92 6.76
CA LEU A 49 -0.82 -2.26 7.81
C LEU A 49 0.22 -3.23 8.40
N ASN A 50 -0.20 -4.45 8.72
CA ASN A 50 0.68 -5.47 9.29
C ASN A 50 1.78 -5.88 8.31
N ILE A 51 1.45 -6.12 7.04
CA ILE A 51 2.44 -6.53 6.03
C ILE A 51 3.43 -5.39 5.72
N VAL A 52 2.96 -4.15 5.63
CA VAL A 52 3.85 -3.00 5.37
C VAL A 52 4.79 -2.78 6.56
N LYS A 53 4.28 -2.85 7.78
CA LYS A 53 5.06 -2.63 9.00
C LYS A 53 6.04 -3.75 9.30
N ASN A 54 5.62 -5.00 9.16
CA ASN A 54 6.35 -6.17 9.64
C ASN A 54 6.94 -7.05 8.53
N GLY A 55 6.62 -6.77 7.27
CA GLY A 55 6.96 -7.63 6.15
C GLY A 55 6.13 -8.92 6.12
N ARG A 56 6.32 -9.71 5.06
CA ARG A 56 5.72 -11.06 4.93
C ARG A 56 6.48 -11.89 3.91
N GLY A 57 7.03 -13.02 4.35
CA GLY A 57 7.83 -13.89 3.48
C GLY A 57 9.02 -13.12 2.91
N ALA A 58 9.13 -13.04 1.57
CA ALA A 58 10.18 -12.29 0.90
C ALA A 58 9.97 -10.76 0.90
N MET A 59 8.77 -10.26 1.22
CA MET A 59 8.54 -8.81 1.32
C MET A 59 9.16 -8.29 2.64
N PRO A 60 10.15 -7.38 2.57
CA PRO A 60 10.77 -6.83 3.78
C PRO A 60 9.81 -5.91 4.52
N ALA A 61 10.14 -5.62 5.79
CA ALA A 61 9.42 -4.68 6.65
C ALA A 61 9.68 -3.22 6.24
N VAL A 62 9.26 -2.82 5.04
CA VAL A 62 9.55 -1.50 4.45
C VAL A 62 9.04 -0.33 5.29
N GLY A 63 7.95 -0.55 6.05
CA GLY A 63 7.35 0.45 6.92
C GLY A 63 7.74 0.32 8.38
N ALA A 64 8.81 -0.41 8.72
CA ALA A 64 9.22 -0.61 10.11
C ALA A 64 9.51 0.72 10.85
N ALA A 65 10.02 1.72 10.14
CA ALA A 65 10.34 3.05 10.66
C ALA A 65 9.25 4.11 10.38
N PHE A 66 8.15 3.73 9.74
CA PHE A 66 7.08 4.66 9.40
C PHE A 66 6.30 5.07 10.65
N SER A 67 5.88 6.32 10.70
CA SER A 67 4.90 6.75 11.68
C SER A 67 3.55 6.04 11.44
N GLU A 68 2.67 6.07 12.44
CA GLU A 68 1.31 5.56 12.27
C GLU A 68 0.57 6.27 11.13
N GLU A 69 0.78 7.58 11.00
CA GLU A 69 0.19 8.40 9.94
C GLU A 69 0.72 7.99 8.55
N ASP A 70 2.01 7.72 8.42
CA ASP A 70 2.61 7.25 7.16
C ASP A 70 2.08 5.87 6.75
N LEU A 71 1.92 4.96 7.71
CA LEU A 71 1.32 3.65 7.49
C LEU A 71 -0.13 3.77 7.02
N LYS A 72 -0.94 4.62 7.67
CA LYS A 72 -2.33 4.87 7.26
C LYS A 72 -2.40 5.54 5.89
N ALA A 73 -1.51 6.49 5.60
CA ALA A 73 -1.44 7.17 4.32
C ALA A 73 -1.15 6.19 3.17
N VAL A 74 -0.08 5.39 3.27
CA VAL A 74 0.27 4.44 2.21
C VAL A 74 -0.77 3.33 2.06
N ALA A 75 -1.32 2.81 3.16
CA ALA A 75 -2.37 1.79 3.11
C ALA A 75 -3.66 2.35 2.47
N THR A 76 -4.05 3.59 2.82
CA THR A 76 -5.18 4.29 2.20
C THR A 76 -4.96 4.50 0.71
N TYR A 77 -3.76 4.92 0.29
CA TYR A 77 -3.43 5.08 -1.12
C TYR A 77 -3.55 3.76 -1.90
N ILE A 78 -2.97 2.67 -1.41
CA ILE A 78 -3.02 1.34 -2.04
C ILE A 78 -4.47 0.85 -2.22
N ARG A 79 -5.33 1.09 -1.22
CA ARG A 79 -6.74 0.69 -1.21
C ARG A 79 -7.64 1.48 -2.15
N ASN A 80 -7.20 2.65 -2.60
CA ASN A 80 -8.01 3.58 -3.40
C ASN A 80 -7.30 3.99 -4.70
N SER A 81 -6.28 3.21 -5.10
CA SER A 81 -5.54 3.37 -6.36
C SER A 81 -5.62 2.09 -7.18
N PHE A 82 -5.14 2.15 -8.43
CA PHE A 82 -4.98 0.95 -9.28
C PHE A 82 -6.31 0.22 -9.56
N GLY A 83 -7.42 0.98 -9.65
CA GLY A 83 -8.77 0.44 -9.80
C GLY A 83 -9.42 -0.05 -8.51
N ASN A 84 -8.74 0.10 -7.35
CA ASN A 84 -9.30 -0.20 -6.05
C ASN A 84 -10.09 1.01 -5.49
N SER A 85 -11.11 0.74 -4.68
CA SER A 85 -11.92 1.76 -3.99
C SER A 85 -12.47 1.20 -2.68
N PHE A 86 -11.59 0.85 -1.75
CA PHE A 86 -11.97 0.21 -0.47
C PHE A 86 -12.12 1.18 0.70
N GLY A 87 -12.02 2.48 0.47
CA GLY A 87 -12.15 3.51 1.50
C GLY A 87 -10.88 3.72 2.33
N PRO A 88 -10.88 4.75 3.20
CA PRO A 88 -9.71 5.14 3.97
C PRO A 88 -9.35 4.10 5.05
N VAL A 89 -8.13 4.22 5.58
CA VAL A 89 -7.69 3.53 6.79
C VAL A 89 -7.67 4.54 7.93
N GLU A 90 -8.44 4.27 8.99
CA GLU A 90 -8.58 5.11 10.18
C GLU A 90 -7.50 4.85 11.24
#